data_AF-A0A377YSH4-F1
#
_entry.id   AF-A0A377YSH4-F1
#
_cell.length_a   1.000
_cell.length_b   1.000
_cell.length_c   1.000
_cell.angle_alpha   90.00
_cell.angle_beta   90.00
_cell.angle_gamma   90.00
#
_symmetry.space_group_name_H-M   'P 1'
#
loop_
_entity.id
_entity.type
_entity.pdbx_description
1 polymer ?
#
loop_
_entity_poly.entity_id
_entity_poly.type
_entity_poly.pdbx_seq_one_letter_code
_entity_poly.pdbx_strand_id
1 'polypeptide(L)'
;MRTDRSVTFAELKTYEQQLQSSGLVPDAITVALNLPPDLYLLRANGIDMDLKYRYTMPPVKDSSRMDISLNDQFLQSFSLNSSRT
;
A
#
# COMPACT_ATOMS: atom_id res chain seq x y z
N MET A 1 22.01 -0.80 1.09
CA MET A 1 20.63 -1.28 0.92
C MET A 1 20.69 -2.66 0.28
N ARG A 2 19.86 -3.62 0.71
CA ARG A 2 19.85 -4.99 0.17
C ARG A 2 18.78 -5.11 -0.91
N THR A 3 19.13 -5.65 -2.08
CA THR A 3 18.22 -5.87 -3.22
C THR A 3 18.02 -7.34 -3.55
N ASP A 4 18.64 -8.22 -2.77
CA ASP A 4 18.65 -9.67 -2.99
C ASP A 4 17.44 -10.40 -2.39
N ARG A 5 16.52 -9.66 -1.76
CA ARG A 5 15.27 -10.20 -1.22
C ARG A 5 14.17 -9.14 -1.20
N SER A 6 12.92 -9.61 -1.15
CA SER A 6 11.77 -8.76 -0.85
C SER A 6 11.87 -8.16 0.56
N VAL A 7 11.58 -6.87 0.68
CA VAL A 7 11.44 -6.16 1.96
C VAL A 7 9.96 -6.06 2.29
N THR A 8 9.60 -6.40 3.52
CA THR A 8 8.21 -6.33 3.98
C THR A 8 7.85 -4.91 4.44
N PHE A 9 6.58 -4.52 4.36
CA PHE A 9 6.11 -3.26 4.93
C PHE A 9 6.37 -3.14 6.44
N ALA A 10 6.39 -4.27 7.16
CA ALA A 10 6.68 -4.31 8.59
C ALA A 10 8.11 -3.85 8.91
N GLU A 11 9.08 -4.15 8.04
CA GLU A 11 10.47 -3.70 8.18
C GLU A 11 10.65 -2.21 7.89
N LEU A 12 9.69 -1.58 7.21
CA LEU A 12 9.72 -0.17 6.84
C LEU A 12 8.99 0.73 7.86
N LYS A 13 8.36 0.14 8.88
CA LYS A 13 7.72 0.89 9.96
C LYS A 13 8.76 1.70 10.73
N THR A 14 8.38 2.91 11.08
CA THR A 14 9.12 3.83 11.94
C THR A 14 8.52 3.93 13.35
N TYR A 15 7.26 3.52 13.50
CA TYR A 15 6.56 3.45 14.78
C TYR A 15 5.55 2.30 14.79
N GLU A 16 5.11 1.92 16.00
CA GLU A 16 4.09 0.90 16.17
C GLU A 16 2.77 1.33 15.54
N GLN A 17 2.01 0.38 14.97
CA GLN A 17 0.72 0.65 14.35
C GLN A 17 0.74 1.56 13.10
N GLN A 18 1.90 1.85 12.50
CA GLN A 18 1.95 2.67 11.26
C GLN A 18 1.15 2.05 10.09
N LEU A 19 1.02 0.73 10.02
CA LEU A 19 0.35 0.02 8.92
C LEU A 19 -1.16 -0.17 9.14
N GLN A 20 -1.79 0.72 9.90
CA GLN A 20 -3.24 0.74 10.12
C GLN A 20 -3.73 2.18 10.16
N SER A 21 -4.95 2.38 9.66
CA SER A 21 -5.66 3.65 9.73
C SER A 21 -7.13 3.36 10.03
N SER A 22 -7.83 4.34 10.62
CA SER A 22 -9.22 4.17 11.02
C SER A 22 -10.01 5.47 10.85
N GLY A 23 -11.33 5.36 10.77
CA GLY A 23 -12.23 6.48 10.50
C GLY A 23 -13.08 6.24 9.25
N LEU A 24 -14.02 7.15 9.00
CA LEU A 24 -14.86 7.12 7.79
C LEU A 24 -14.07 7.51 6.54
N VAL A 25 -13.15 8.47 6.71
CA VAL A 25 -12.15 8.87 5.72
C VAL A 25 -10.80 8.73 6.41
N PRO A 26 -10.18 7.54 6.39
CA PRO A 26 -8.91 7.30 7.06
C PRO A 26 -7.78 8.08 6.39
N ASP A 27 -6.82 8.55 7.18
CA ASP A 27 -5.59 9.12 6.66
C ASP A 27 -4.78 8.06 5.90
N ALA A 28 -3.98 8.53 4.94
CA ALA A 28 -3.08 7.68 4.18
C ALA A 28 -2.00 7.07 5.07
N ILE A 29 -1.63 5.82 4.78
CA ILE A 29 -0.46 5.17 5.36
C ILE A 29 0.73 5.49 4.45
N THR A 30 1.66 6.30 4.95
CA THR A 30 2.90 6.64 4.22
C THR A 30 4.05 5.78 4.72
N VAL A 31 4.77 5.17 3.79
CA VAL A 31 5.97 4.36 4.07
C VAL A 31 7.10 4.82 3.15
N ALA A 32 8.27 5.07 3.73
CA ALA A 32 9.45 5.47 2.96
C ALA A 32 10.16 4.25 2.39
N LEU A 33 10.33 4.20 1.06
CA LEU A 33 11.10 3.16 0.38
C LEU A 33 12.54 3.63 0.19
N ASN A 34 13.49 2.79 0.59
CA ASN A 34 14.91 3.02 0.41
C ASN A 34 15.39 2.20 -0.79
N LEU A 35 15.39 2.82 -1.97
CA LEU A 35 15.81 2.18 -3.21
C LEU A 35 17.28 2.49 -3.53
N PRO A 36 18.03 1.52 -4.08
CA PRO A 36 19.36 1.79 -4.62
C PRO A 36 19.31 2.85 -5.72
N PRO A 37 20.34 3.69 -5.87
CA PRO A 37 20.40 4.73 -6.90
C PRO A 37 20.48 4.16 -8.33
N ASP A 38 20.86 2.89 -8.48
CA ASP A 38 21.01 2.15 -9.73
C ASP A 38 19.84 1.18 -10.02
N LEU A 39 18.78 1.20 -9.21
CA LEU A 39 17.58 0.41 -9.46
C LEU A 39 16.81 0.99 -10.66
N TYR A 40 17.00 0.39 -11.82
CA TYR A 40 16.31 0.79 -13.03
C TYR A 40 14.85 0.27 -13.03
N LEU A 41 13.90 1.17 -12.77
CA LEU A 41 12.45 0.97 -12.96
C LEU A 41 12.04 1.18 -14.43
N LEU A 42 12.52 0.32 -15.34
CA LEU A 42 12.46 0.53 -16.80
C LEU A 42 11.09 0.13 -17.36
N ARG A 43 10.14 1.07 -17.45
CA ARG A 43 8.89 0.95 -18.26
C ARG A 43 7.99 -0.27 -17.97
N ALA A 44 8.28 -1.06 -16.94
CA ALA A 44 7.34 -1.99 -16.35
C ALA A 44 6.49 -1.20 -15.36
N ASN A 45 5.19 -1.43 -15.40
CA ASN A 45 4.19 -0.76 -14.59
C ASN A 45 4.36 -1.09 -13.10
N GLY A 46 5.30 -0.44 -12.41
CA GLY A 46 5.38 -0.41 -10.95
C GLY A 46 6.47 -1.25 -10.29
N ILE A 47 6.64 -0.98 -8.99
CA ILE A 47 7.38 -1.82 -8.04
C ILE A 47 6.55 -3.09 -7.81
N ASP A 48 7.15 -4.28 -7.88
CA ASP A 48 6.45 -5.52 -7.52
C ASP A 48 6.06 -5.50 -6.04
N MET A 49 4.76 -5.62 -5.76
CA MET A 49 4.18 -5.43 -4.44
C MET A 49 3.17 -6.55 -4.14
N ASP A 50 3.53 -7.42 -3.20
CA ASP A 50 2.59 -8.35 -2.57
C ASP A 50 1.88 -7.66 -1.40
N LEU A 51 0.69 -7.12 -1.66
CA LEU A 51 -0.11 -6.41 -0.68
C LEU A 51 -1.13 -7.33 -0.01
N LYS A 52 -0.89 -7.64 1.26
CA LYS A 52 -1.85 -8.31 2.15
C LYS A 52 -2.53 -7.26 3.01
N TYR A 53 -3.85 -7.12 2.86
CA TYR A 53 -4.63 -6.12 3.58
C TYR A 53 -5.90 -6.72 4.19
N ARG A 54 -6.41 -6.06 5.23
CA ARG A 54 -7.71 -6.35 5.84
C ARG A 54 -8.39 -5.04 6.14
N TYR A 55 -9.70 -4.98 5.88
CA TYR A 55 -10.53 -3.81 6.14
C TYR A 55 -11.78 -4.22 6.94
N THR A 56 -12.40 -3.24 7.58
CA THR A 56 -13.72 -3.41 8.20
C THR A 56 -14.78 -3.17 7.12
N MET A 57 -15.67 -4.14 6.91
CA MET A 57 -16.72 -4.02 5.90
C MET A 57 -17.63 -2.81 6.19
N PRO A 58 -17.86 -1.91 5.22
CA PRO A 58 -18.72 -0.77 5.44
C PRO A 58 -20.17 -1.21 5.72
N PRO A 59 -20.91 -0.52 6.61
CA PRO A 59 -22.28 -0.90 6.97
C PRO A 59 -23.28 -0.70 5.82
N VAL A 60 -22.95 0.16 4.87
CA VAL A 60 -23.72 0.41 3.65
C VAL A 60 -22.79 0.19 2.47
N LYS A 61 -23.29 -0.41 1.38
CA LYS A 61 -22.51 -0.53 0.15
C LYS A 61 -22.23 0.87 -0.40
N ASP A 62 -20.96 1.23 -0.43
CA ASP A 62 -20.49 2.53 -0.90
C ASP A 62 -19.34 2.35 -1.91
N SER A 63 -18.69 3.45 -2.24
CA SER A 63 -17.51 3.49 -3.11
C SER A 63 -16.20 3.34 -2.32
N SER A 64 -16.20 2.67 -1.17
CA SER A 64 -14.99 2.43 -0.38
C SER A 64 -13.92 1.75 -1.24
N ARG A 65 -12.73 2.34 -1.24
CA ARG A 65 -11.56 1.87 -2.00
C ARG A 65 -10.27 2.20 -1.27
N MET A 66 -9.22 1.44 -1.57
CA MET A 66 -7.85 1.72 -1.16
C MET A 66 -7.04 2.07 -2.40
N ASP A 67 -6.60 3.32 -2.48
CA ASP A 67 -5.73 3.82 -3.54
C ASP A 67 -4.27 3.63 -3.12
N ILE A 68 -3.45 3.11 -4.04
CA ILE A 68 -2.00 2.96 -3.85
C ILE A 68 -1.30 3.92 -4.81
N SER A 69 -0.41 4.74 -4.23
CA SER A 69 0.40 5.71 -4.94
C SER A 69 1.86 5.61 -4.52
N LEU A 70 2.76 5.96 -5.43
CA LEU A 70 4.20 6.07 -5.19
C LEU A 70 4.66 7.46 -5.64
N ASN A 71 5.21 8.26 -4.73
CA ASN A 71 5.65 9.64 -5.01
C ASN A 71 4.59 10.43 -5.78
N ASP A 72 3.35 10.44 -5.26
CA ASP A 72 2.17 11.10 -5.84
C ASP A 72 1.68 10.55 -7.19
N GLN A 73 2.33 9.51 -7.72
CA GLN A 73 1.86 8.80 -8.90
C GLN A 73 0.94 7.65 -8.51
N PHE A 74 -0.32 7.71 -8.96
CA PHE A 74 -1.29 6.63 -8.80
C PHE A 74 -0.80 5.36 -9.51
N LEU A 75 -0.88 4.23 -8.81
CA LEU A 75 -0.53 2.92 -9.34
C LEU A 75 -1.77 2.05 -9.54
N GLN A 76 -2.56 1.85 -8.48
CA GLN A 76 -3.68 0.92 -8.48
C GLN A 76 -4.71 1.25 -7.40
N SER A 77 -5.97 0.86 -7.62
CA SER A 77 -7.05 0.95 -6.64
C SER A 77 -7.63 -0.44 -6.37
N PHE A 78 -7.89 -0.74 -5.10
CA PHE A 78 -8.61 -1.93 -4.66
C PHE A 78 -9.98 -1.53 -4.12
N SER A 79 -11.05 -2.16 -4.59
CA SER A 79 -12.37 -1.93 -4.00
C SER A 79 -12.45 -2.61 -2.64
N LEU A 80 -12.88 -1.87 -1.62
CA LEU A 80 -13.12 -2.38 -0.27
C LEU A 80 -14.61 -2.72 -0.09
N ASN A 81 -15.24 -3.15 -1.17
CA ASN A 81 -16.65 -3.51 -1.18
C ASN A 81 -16.86 -4.89 -0.55
N SER A 82 -18.10 -5.19 -0.18
CA SER A 82 -18.51 -6.51 0.27
C SER A 82 -18.44 -7.52 -0.90
N SER A 83 -17.25 -7.97 -1.29
CA SER A 83 -17.07 -9.18 -2.08
C SER A 83 -16.28 -10.20 -1.27
N ARG A 84 -17.03 -11.08 -0.61
CA ARG A 84 -16.50 -12.35 -0.12
C ARG A 84 -16.23 -13.21 -1.35
N THR A 85 -14.98 -13.33 -1.77
CA THR A 85 -14.49 -14.43 -2.62
C THR A 85 -13.70 -15.39 -1.76
#